data_AF-A0A7X8W190-F1
#
_entry.id   AF-A0A7X8W190-F1
#
_cell.length_a   1.000
_cell.length_b   1.000
_cell.length_c   1.000
_cell.angle_alpha   90.00
_cell.angle_beta   90.00
_cell.angle_gamma   90.00
#
_symmetry.space_group_name_H-M   'P 1'
#
loop_
_entity.id
_entity.type
_entity.pdbx_description
1 polymer ?
#
loop_
_entity_poly.entity_id
_entity_poly.type
_entity_poly.pdbx_seq_one_letter_code
_entity_poly.pdbx_strand_id
1 'polypeptide(L)'
;IEEDPAKVALAEAMICEIVNPEYAVDLFKAAGKILENVPYDVYAASDLDDVEKSLIKAVLESYADSPGRPLFEQYGYVWDTYKNAILSWNAVKPADAAAAYAEIKASFDAMMANLK
;
A
#
# COMPACT_ATOMS: atom_id res chain seq x y z
N ILE A 1 -26.31 -0.87 6.37
CA ILE A 1 -25.70 -1.89 5.48
C ILE A 1 -25.06 -2.97 6.34
N GLU A 2 -24.24 -2.59 7.33
CA GLU A 2 -23.57 -3.52 8.25
C GLU A 2 -24.50 -4.33 9.17
N GLU A 3 -25.73 -3.85 9.44
CA GLU A 3 -26.69 -4.54 10.32
C GLU A 3 -27.65 -5.50 9.60
N ASP A 4 -27.59 -5.61 8.26
CA ASP A 4 -28.44 -6.49 7.47
C ASP A 4 -27.67 -7.76 7.07
N PRO A 5 -27.97 -8.93 7.68
CA PRO A 5 -27.20 -10.16 7.44
C PRO A 5 -27.15 -10.59 5.98
N ALA A 6 -28.22 -10.33 5.21
CA ALA A 6 -28.26 -10.69 3.79
C ALA A 6 -27.32 -9.80 2.96
N LYS A 7 -27.19 -8.52 3.34
CA LYS A 7 -26.26 -7.59 2.67
C LYS A 7 -24.81 -7.87 3.05
N VAL A 8 -24.54 -8.24 4.30
CA VAL A 8 -23.20 -8.66 4.75
C VAL A 8 -22.77 -9.92 4.00
N ALA A 9 -23.62 -10.95 3.94
CA ALA A 9 -23.31 -12.19 3.21
C ALA A 9 -23.06 -11.95 1.72
N LEU A 10 -23.83 -11.06 1.08
CA LEU A 10 -23.60 -10.68 -0.31
C LEU A 10 -22.26 -9.95 -0.49
N ALA A 11 -21.90 -9.03 0.42
CA ALA A 11 -20.63 -8.33 0.37
C ALA A 11 -19.44 -9.27 0.55
N GLU A 12 -19.53 -10.23 1.49
CA GLU A 12 -18.52 -11.28 1.68
C GLU A 12 -18.35 -12.14 0.43
N ALA A 13 -19.47 -12.58 -0.17
CA ALA A 13 -19.43 -13.37 -1.42
C ALA A 13 -18.76 -12.59 -2.56
N MET A 14 -19.05 -11.30 -2.70
CA MET A 14 -18.40 -10.43 -3.68
C MET A 14 -16.89 -10.28 -3.41
N ILE A 15 -16.48 -10.09 -2.16
CA ILE A 15 -15.06 -10.00 -1.79
C ILE A 15 -14.34 -11.30 -2.17
N CYS A 16 -14.92 -12.46 -1.81
CA CYS A 16 -14.37 -13.77 -2.15
C CYS A 16 -14.19 -13.96 -3.65
N GLU A 17 -15.15 -13.48 -4.46
CA GLU A 17 -15.04 -13.54 -5.92
C GLU A 17 -13.92 -12.65 -6.47
N ILE A 18 -13.77 -11.44 -5.91
CA ILE A 18 -12.69 -10.50 -6.31
C ILE A 18 -11.30 -11.07 -5.99
N VAL A 19 -11.14 -11.75 -4.86
CA VAL A 19 -9.86 -12.33 -4.42
C VAL A 19 -9.72 -13.81 -4.79
N ASN A 20 -10.56 -14.32 -5.69
CA ASN A 20 -10.54 -15.72 -6.11
C ASN A 20 -9.27 -16.03 -6.92
N PRO A 21 -8.41 -16.97 -6.47
CA PRO A 21 -7.21 -17.38 -7.18
C PRO A 21 -7.43 -17.83 -8.63
N GLU A 22 -8.62 -18.37 -8.94
CA GLU A 22 -8.98 -18.84 -10.28
C GLU A 22 -8.89 -17.72 -11.32
N TYR A 23 -9.27 -16.50 -10.94
CA TYR A 23 -9.32 -15.34 -11.84
C TYR A 23 -8.13 -14.39 -11.67
N ALA A 24 -7.08 -14.81 -10.97
CA ALA A 24 -5.95 -13.94 -10.64
C ALA A 24 -5.22 -13.39 -11.88
N VAL A 25 -5.05 -14.23 -12.90
CA VAL A 25 -4.40 -13.84 -14.17
C VAL A 25 -5.27 -12.85 -14.93
N ASP A 26 -6.59 -13.08 -14.99
CA ASP A 26 -7.52 -12.18 -15.69
C ASP A 26 -7.63 -10.83 -14.97
N LEU A 27 -7.66 -10.83 -13.64
CA LEU A 27 -7.63 -9.62 -12.82
C LEU A 27 -6.34 -8.82 -13.05
N PHE A 28 -5.19 -9.49 -13.13
CA PHE A 28 -3.93 -8.84 -13.44
C PHE A 28 -3.96 -8.20 -14.83
N LYS A 29 -4.40 -8.94 -15.86
CA LYS A 29 -4.52 -8.39 -17.23
C LYS A 29 -5.47 -7.20 -17.32
N ALA A 30 -6.58 -7.23 -16.57
CA ALA A 30 -7.59 -6.19 -16.62
C ALA A 30 -7.23 -4.93 -15.80
N ALA A 31 -6.58 -5.09 -14.64
CA ALA A 31 -6.41 -4.01 -13.66
C ALA A 31 -4.98 -3.83 -13.13
N GLY A 32 -4.03 -4.69 -13.53
CA GLY A 32 -2.67 -4.72 -13.01
C GLY A 32 -2.59 -5.11 -11.52
N LYS A 33 -3.65 -5.69 -10.97
CA LYS A 33 -3.71 -6.10 -9.56
C LYS A 33 -3.14 -7.50 -9.39
N ILE A 34 -2.27 -7.65 -8.39
CA ILE A 34 -1.65 -8.91 -8.03
C ILE A 34 -2.27 -9.35 -6.70
N LEU A 35 -2.82 -10.56 -6.68
CA LEU A 35 -3.43 -11.14 -5.49
C LEU A 35 -2.35 -11.79 -4.62
N GLU A 36 -2.22 -11.33 -3.37
CA GLU A 36 -1.24 -11.83 -2.39
C GLU A 36 -1.50 -13.28 -1.94
N ASN A 37 -2.76 -13.71 -2.00
CA ASN A 37 -3.19 -15.06 -1.63
C ASN A 37 -2.93 -16.09 -2.75
N VAL A 38 -2.30 -15.68 -3.84
CA VAL A 38 -2.02 -16.52 -5.01
C VAL A 38 -0.51 -16.74 -5.11
N PRO A 39 -0.04 -18.00 -5.07
CA PRO A 39 1.38 -18.28 -5.20
C PRO A 39 1.89 -17.94 -6.61
N TYR A 40 3.17 -17.59 -6.71
CA TYR A 40 3.77 -17.13 -7.98
C TYR A 40 3.71 -18.18 -9.10
N ASP A 41 3.69 -19.47 -8.77
CA ASP A 41 3.60 -20.58 -9.72
C ASP A 41 2.35 -20.51 -10.61
N VAL A 42 1.23 -20.00 -10.11
CA VAL A 42 0.00 -19.76 -10.89
C VAL A 42 0.27 -18.75 -12.01
N TYR A 43 0.92 -17.64 -11.70
CA TYR A 43 1.28 -16.63 -12.71
C TYR A 43 2.39 -17.13 -13.64
N ALA A 44 3.36 -17.90 -13.12
CA ALA A 44 4.44 -18.46 -13.92
C ALA A 44 3.93 -19.46 -14.97
N ALA A 45 2.89 -20.24 -14.64
CA ALA A 45 2.26 -21.20 -15.54
C ALA A 45 1.27 -20.56 -16.54
N SER A 46 0.99 -19.26 -16.42
CA SER A 46 0.05 -18.55 -17.28
C SER A 46 0.65 -18.17 -18.65
N ASP A 47 -0.22 -17.62 -19.50
CA ASP A 47 0.11 -17.04 -20.81
C ASP A 47 0.65 -15.59 -20.76
N LEU A 48 0.89 -15.05 -19.55
CA LEU A 48 1.55 -13.74 -19.38
C LEU A 48 2.96 -13.73 -19.99
N ASP A 49 3.41 -12.55 -20.41
CA ASP A 49 4.75 -12.39 -20.95
C ASP A 49 5.84 -12.44 -19.85
N ASP A 50 7.10 -12.55 -20.28
CA ASP A 50 8.23 -12.68 -19.36
C ASP A 50 8.45 -11.44 -18.47
N VAL A 51 8.07 -10.25 -18.96
CA VAL A 51 8.19 -8.99 -18.22
C VAL A 51 7.12 -8.93 -17.13
N GLU A 52 5.88 -9.28 -17.46
CA GLU A 52 4.77 -9.38 -16.52
C GLU A 52 5.07 -10.40 -15.42
N LYS A 53 5.54 -11.60 -15.79
CA LYS A 53 5.95 -12.63 -14.84
C LYS A 53 7.06 -12.15 -13.91
N SER A 54 8.08 -11.51 -14.45
CA SER A 54 9.20 -10.96 -13.66
C SER A 54 8.74 -9.85 -12.70
N LEU A 55 7.85 -8.97 -13.16
CA LEU A 55 7.24 -7.92 -12.34
C LEU A 55 6.46 -8.53 -11.17
N ILE A 56 5.57 -9.49 -11.45
CA ILE A 56 4.73 -10.12 -10.43
C ILE A 56 5.59 -10.80 -9.37
N LYS A 57 6.62 -11.54 -9.80
CA LYS A 57 7.56 -12.19 -8.89
C LYS A 57 8.21 -11.17 -7.95
N ALA A 58 8.76 -10.08 -8.50
CA ALA A 58 9.41 -9.05 -7.72
C ALA A 58 8.45 -8.36 -6.73
N VAL A 59 7.19 -8.14 -7.13
CA VAL A 59 6.16 -7.56 -6.24
C VAL A 59 5.83 -8.51 -5.08
N LEU A 60 5.61 -9.79 -5.35
CA LEU A 60 5.30 -10.78 -4.31
C LEU A 60 6.47 -10.96 -3.33
N GLU A 61 7.70 -11.05 -3.84
CA GLU A 61 8.91 -11.11 -3.01
C GLU A 61 9.07 -9.85 -2.16
N SER A 62 8.95 -8.66 -2.76
CA SER A 62 9.03 -7.39 -2.04
C SER A 62 7.92 -7.25 -1.00
N TYR A 63 6.72 -7.76 -1.26
CA TYR A 63 5.59 -7.68 -0.33
C TYR A 63 5.82 -8.56 0.90
N ALA A 64 6.34 -9.78 0.71
CA ALA A 64 6.68 -10.68 1.81
C ALA A 64 7.72 -10.11 2.78
N ASP A 65 8.65 -9.28 2.27
CA ASP A 65 9.69 -8.62 3.07
C ASP A 65 9.25 -7.26 3.65
N SER A 66 8.11 -6.71 3.21
CA SER A 66 7.68 -5.37 3.60
C SER A 66 7.03 -5.33 4.97
N PRO A 67 7.37 -4.37 5.85
CA PRO A 67 6.65 -4.17 7.09
C PRO A 67 5.22 -3.67 6.82
N GLY A 68 4.25 -4.23 7.54
CA GLY A 68 2.87 -3.79 7.47
C GLY A 68 2.72 -2.32 7.88
N ARG A 69 1.87 -1.58 7.15
CA ARG A 69 1.54 -0.19 7.52
C ARG A 69 0.80 -0.17 8.87
N PRO A 70 1.14 0.73 9.80
CA PRO A 70 0.36 0.91 11.02
C PRO A 70 -1.12 1.21 10.72
N LEU A 71 -2.02 0.59 11.49
CA LEU A 71 -3.47 0.59 11.23
C LEU A 71 -4.28 1.50 12.15
N PHE A 72 -3.63 2.25 13.04
CA PHE A 72 -4.32 3.20 13.91
C PHE A 72 -4.65 4.49 13.13
N GLU A 73 -5.80 5.10 13.43
CA GLU A 73 -6.35 6.24 12.68
C GLU A 73 -5.38 7.43 12.61
N GLN A 74 -4.63 7.68 13.69
CA GLN A 74 -3.67 8.79 13.78
C GLN A 74 -2.51 8.64 12.78
N TYR A 75 -2.27 7.44 12.25
CA TYR A 75 -1.25 7.25 11.21
C TYR A 75 -1.62 7.96 9.90
N GLY A 76 -2.90 8.30 9.68
CA GLY A 76 -3.34 9.08 8.53
C GLY A 76 -2.65 10.45 8.41
N TYR A 77 -2.33 11.08 9.56
CA TYR A 77 -1.68 12.40 9.59
C TYR A 77 -0.21 12.38 9.18
N VAL A 78 0.42 11.19 9.19
CA VAL A 78 1.85 11.03 8.89
C VAL A 78 2.17 11.46 7.45
N TRP A 79 1.30 11.12 6.50
CA TRP A 79 1.55 11.37 5.07
C TRP A 79 1.57 12.85 4.72
N ASP A 80 0.58 13.61 5.19
CA ASP A 80 0.52 15.04 4.94
C ASP A 80 1.62 15.79 5.68
N THR A 81 1.94 15.37 6.90
CA THR A 81 3.07 15.94 7.66
C THR A 81 4.39 15.73 6.93
N TYR A 82 4.67 14.50 6.49
CA TYR A 82 5.87 14.17 5.74
C TYR A 82 5.95 14.95 4.41
N LYS A 83 4.86 14.97 3.65
CA LYS A 83 4.76 15.70 2.38
C LYS A 83 5.05 17.19 2.58
N ASN A 84 4.40 17.82 3.55
CA ASN A 84 4.56 19.26 3.79
C ASN A 84 5.95 19.61 4.31
N ALA A 85 6.56 18.73 5.13
CA ALA A 85 7.94 18.90 5.58
C ALA A 85 8.91 18.94 4.39
N ILE A 86 8.78 18.02 3.44
CA ILE A 86 9.61 18.00 2.23
C ILE A 86 9.35 19.22 1.34
N LEU A 87 8.08 19.58 1.13
CA LEU A 87 7.73 20.74 0.30
C LEU A 87 8.29 22.06 0.86
N SER A 88 8.51 22.14 2.17
CA SER A 88 9.11 23.31 2.83
C SER A 88 10.58 23.54 2.44
N TRP A 89 11.28 22.52 1.93
CA TRP A 89 12.71 22.60 1.59
C TRP A 89 13.01 23.56 0.45
N ASN A 90 12.00 23.93 -0.36
CA ASN A 90 12.13 25.02 -1.33
C ASN A 90 12.48 26.37 -0.66
N ALA A 91 12.00 26.59 0.56
CA ALA A 91 12.30 27.76 1.37
C ALA A 91 13.44 27.51 2.36
N VAL A 92 13.38 26.40 3.11
CA VAL A 92 14.30 26.09 4.22
C VAL A 92 15.70 25.70 3.74
N LYS A 93 15.80 25.00 2.60
CA LYS A 93 17.07 24.59 1.96
C LYS A 93 18.06 23.94 2.96
N PRO A 94 17.71 22.78 3.55
CA PRO A 94 18.60 22.09 4.48
C PRO A 94 19.94 21.78 3.83
N ALA A 95 21.04 22.05 4.54
CA ALA A 95 22.40 21.96 3.99
C ALA A 95 22.90 20.51 3.83
N ASP A 96 22.39 19.59 4.64
CA ASP A 96 22.80 18.19 4.67
C ASP A 96 21.65 17.27 5.16
N ALA A 97 21.93 15.96 5.23
CA ALA A 97 20.97 14.97 5.67
C ALA A 97 20.53 15.15 7.13
N ALA A 98 21.41 15.65 8.01
CA ALA A 98 21.08 15.86 9.41
C ALA A 98 20.13 17.05 9.59
N ALA A 99 20.37 18.15 8.87
CA ALA A 99 19.46 19.28 8.79
C ALA A 99 18.10 18.87 8.18
N ALA A 100 18.10 18.10 7.09
CA ALA A 100 16.87 17.59 6.47
C ALA A 100 16.05 16.71 7.43
N TYR A 101 16.72 15.83 8.19
CA TYR A 101 16.08 15.03 9.23
C TYR A 101 15.50 15.90 10.34
N ALA A 102 16.22 16.94 10.79
CA ALA A 102 15.75 17.85 11.82
C ALA A 102 14.45 18.58 11.40
N GLU A 103 14.34 19.01 10.14
CA GLU A 103 13.12 19.63 9.59
C GLU A 103 11.93 18.67 9.56
N ILE A 104 12.15 17.44 9.09
CA ILE A 104 11.11 16.40 9.10
C ILE A 104 10.67 16.11 10.53
N LYS A 105 11.63 15.93 11.46
CA LYS A 105 11.35 15.66 12.86
C LYS A 105 10.56 16.80 13.51
N ALA A 106 10.94 18.05 13.29
CA ALA A 106 10.23 19.22 13.83
C ALA A 106 8.77 19.25 13.37
N SER A 107 8.51 18.89 12.11
CA SER A 107 7.15 18.79 11.56
C SER A 107 6.33 17.70 12.26
N PHE A 108 6.94 16.54 12.53
CA PHE A 108 6.29 15.45 13.27
C PHE A 108 6.08 15.79 14.75
N ASP A 109 7.03 16.44 15.41
CA ASP A 109 6.89 16.89 16.79
C ASP A 109 5.70 17.87 16.91
N ALA A 110 5.55 18.79 15.95
CA ALA A 110 4.42 19.72 15.89
C ALA A 110 3.09 19.00 15.63
N MET A 111 3.06 18.03 14.70
CA MET A 111 1.90 17.18 14.46
C MET A 111 1.46 16.48 15.75
N MET A 112 2.38 15.82 16.45
CA MET A 112 2.10 15.09 17.69
C MET A 112 1.63 16.01 18.82
N ALA A 113 2.14 17.25 18.89
CA ALA A 113 1.68 18.23 19.86
C ALA A 113 0.22 18.66 19.64
N ASN A 114 -0.24 18.68 18.38
CA ASN A 114 -1.60 19.05 17.99
C ASN A 114 -2.61 17.89 18.06
N LEU A 115 -2.14 16.65 18.19
CA LEU A 115 -2.99 15.46 18.35
C LEU A 115 -3.40 15.18 19.80
N LYS A 116 -3.05 16.09 20.74
CA LYS A 116 -3.44 16.02 22.14
C LYS A 116 -4.90 16.39 22.38
#